data_AF-A0A4C1Z1Q9-F1
#
_entry.id   AF-A0A4C1Z1Q9-F1
#
_cell.length_a   1.000
_cell.length_b   1.000
_cell.length_c   1.000
_cell.angle_alpha   90.00
_cell.angle_beta   90.00
_cell.angle_gamma   90.00
#
_symmetry.space_group_name_H-M   'P 1'
#
loop_
_entity.id
_entity.type
_entity.pdbx_description
1 polymer ?
#
loop_
_entity_poly.entity_id
_entity_poly.type
_entity_poly.pdbx_seq_one_letter_code
_entity_poly.pdbx_strand_id
1 'polypeptide(L)'
;MESVLAVNAMYSTIPHALTGSASERTCAGDAAFTEVATVADLRGLSNEGLLFREELIAIRNEIKEFRIEFSDLRAAMCTVNERIVTIEKRMDVMEKQERDLDLQVSNVPGMPGKSPTHLAILIGVKLGLKLGEKDVVNVERVDVGMRRRVRRADHDLL
;
A
#
# COMPACT_ATOMS: atom_id res chain seq x y z
N MET A 1 22.87 -17.46 -5.40
CA MET A 1 23.96 -16.67 -4.78
C MET A 1 25.11 -16.53 -5.78
N GLU A 2 24.90 -15.86 -6.92
CA GLU A 2 25.92 -15.72 -7.97
C GLU A 2 25.79 -14.40 -8.75
N SER A 3 25.72 -13.26 -8.06
CA SER A 3 25.59 -11.96 -8.77
C SER A 3 26.43 -10.82 -8.20
N VAL A 4 27.36 -11.08 -7.27
CA VAL A 4 28.18 -10.02 -6.64
C VAL A 4 29.65 -10.04 -7.11
N LEU A 5 30.06 -11.02 -7.93
CA LEU A 5 31.46 -11.17 -8.35
C LEU A 5 31.86 -10.40 -9.64
N ALA A 6 30.95 -9.69 -10.30
CA ALA A 6 31.24 -9.10 -11.61
C ALA A 6 31.78 -7.65 -11.60
N VAL A 7 31.88 -6.98 -10.44
CA VAL A 7 32.23 -5.53 -10.41
C VAL A 7 33.73 -5.27 -10.14
N ASN A 8 34.50 -6.27 -9.69
CA ASN A 8 35.89 -6.05 -9.26
C ASN A 8 36.97 -6.19 -10.35
N ALA A 9 36.61 -6.35 -11.63
CA ALA A 9 37.58 -6.64 -12.70
C ALA A 9 37.95 -5.46 -13.61
N MET A 10 37.58 -4.20 -13.30
CA MET A 10 37.69 -3.09 -14.26
C MET A 10 38.68 -1.96 -13.94
N TYR A 11 39.39 -1.99 -12.81
CA TYR A 11 40.36 -0.94 -12.44
C TYR A 11 41.77 -1.48 -12.17
N SER A 12 42.37 -2.13 -13.17
CA SER A 12 43.81 -2.40 -13.19
C SER A 12 44.36 -2.28 -14.60
N THR A 13 44.72 -1.07 -15.01
CA THR A 13 45.68 -0.83 -16.10
C THR A 13 46.31 0.54 -15.90
N ILE A 14 47.45 0.60 -15.22
CA ILE A 14 48.37 1.75 -15.27
C ILE A 14 49.45 1.37 -16.29
N PRO A 15 49.57 2.06 -17.43
CA PRO A 15 50.73 1.88 -18.29
C PRO A 15 51.88 2.80 -17.83
N HIS A 16 52.99 2.17 -17.44
CA HIS A 16 54.32 2.77 -17.39
C HIS A 16 54.92 2.79 -18.80
N ALA A 17 55.34 3.97 -19.28
CA ALA A 17 56.46 4.27 -20.20
C ALA A 17 56.23 5.71 -20.70
N LEU A 18 57.19 6.63 -20.76
CA LEU A 18 58.44 6.56 -21.51
C LEU A 18 59.45 7.60 -20.98
N THR A 19 60.70 7.15 -20.92
CA THR A 19 61.92 7.96 -20.92
C THR A 19 62.00 8.82 -22.19
N GLY A 20 62.24 10.12 -22.03
CA GLY A 20 62.46 11.06 -23.13
C GLY A 20 63.51 12.10 -22.75
N SER A 21 64.56 12.15 -23.55
CA SER A 21 65.82 12.92 -23.42
C SER A 21 65.66 14.42 -23.19
N ALA A 22 66.46 14.96 -22.25
CA ALA A 22 66.76 16.38 -22.15
C ALA A 22 67.46 16.88 -23.42
N SER A 23 66.85 17.85 -24.10
CA SER A 23 67.51 18.66 -25.14
C SER A 23 67.40 20.10 -24.71
N GLU A 24 68.55 20.68 -24.34
CA GLU A 24 68.72 22.12 -24.17
C GLU A 24 68.33 22.84 -25.47
N ARG A 25 67.54 23.91 -25.34
CA ARG A 25 67.50 25.00 -26.30
C ARG A 25 67.04 26.27 -25.60
N THR A 26 67.99 27.19 -25.45
CA THR A 26 67.82 28.59 -25.06
C THR A 26 67.19 29.38 -26.21
N CYS A 27 66.06 30.07 -26.00
CA CYS A 27 65.75 31.32 -26.70
C CYS A 27 64.83 32.18 -25.80
N ALA A 28 65.24 33.42 -25.55
CA ALA A 28 64.40 34.46 -24.96
C ALA A 28 63.26 34.84 -25.91
N GLY A 29 62.07 35.11 -25.36
CA GLY A 29 60.95 35.64 -26.13
C GLY A 29 59.64 35.59 -25.35
N ASP A 30 59.14 36.79 -25.04
CA ASP A 30 57.75 37.13 -24.75
C ASP A 30 57.15 36.80 -23.38
N ALA A 31 56.96 37.89 -22.64
CA ALA A 31 56.14 38.01 -21.45
C ALA A 31 54.72 37.51 -21.71
N ALA A 32 54.45 36.25 -21.37
CA ALA A 32 53.10 35.72 -21.26
C ALA A 32 53.01 34.81 -20.04
N PHE A 33 52.49 35.39 -18.96
CA PHE A 33 51.74 34.72 -17.90
C PHE A 33 52.49 33.73 -16.99
N THR A 34 52.81 34.17 -15.77
CA THR A 34 52.93 33.26 -14.61
C THR A 34 52.45 33.95 -13.35
N GLU A 35 51.14 33.90 -13.11
CA GLU A 35 50.58 34.03 -11.76
C GLU A 35 51.05 32.79 -10.98
N VAL A 36 52.14 32.94 -10.21
CA VAL A 36 52.64 31.87 -9.36
C VAL A 36 51.68 31.79 -8.17
N ALA A 37 50.81 30.77 -8.18
CA ALA A 37 49.92 30.47 -7.07
C ALA A 37 50.72 30.44 -5.77
N THR A 38 50.25 31.18 -4.76
CA THR A 38 50.95 31.22 -3.48
C THR A 38 50.78 29.90 -2.76
N VAL A 39 51.71 29.57 -1.86
CA VAL A 39 51.60 28.35 -1.02
C VAL A 39 50.31 28.36 -0.19
N ALA A 40 49.75 29.54 0.11
CA ALA A 40 48.46 29.67 0.79
C ALA A 40 47.30 29.20 -0.10
N ASP A 41 47.31 29.53 -1.39
CA ASP A 41 46.25 29.14 -2.35
C ASP A 41 46.23 27.61 -2.54
N LEU A 42 47.40 26.99 -2.63
CA LEU A 42 47.52 25.52 -2.73
C LEU A 42 47.05 24.81 -1.45
N ARG A 43 47.33 25.38 -0.27
CA ARG A 43 46.84 24.85 1.01
C ARG A 43 45.33 25.02 1.15
N GLY A 44 44.79 26.15 0.72
CA GLY A 44 43.35 26.39 0.67
C GLY A 44 42.63 25.34 -0.17
N LEU A 45 43.11 25.13 -1.40
CA LEU A 45 42.55 24.13 -2.31
C LEU A 45 42.65 22.70 -1.74
N SER A 46 43.77 22.37 -1.09
CA SER A 46 43.95 21.07 -0.44
C SER A 46 42.97 20.86 0.72
N ASN A 47 42.70 21.89 1.51
CA ASN A 47 41.77 21.81 2.64
C ASN A 47 40.31 21.69 2.16
N GLU A 48 39.93 22.47 1.15
CA GLU A 48 38.62 22.36 0.51
C GLU A 48 38.40 20.97 -0.12
N GLY A 49 39.43 20.41 -0.75
CA GLY A 49 39.39 19.05 -1.28
C GLY A 49 39.20 17.98 -0.22
N LEU A 50 39.75 18.18 0.99
CA LEU A 50 39.54 17.28 2.12
C LEU A 50 38.11 17.40 2.67
N LEU A 51 37.61 18.63 2.86
CA LEU A 51 36.25 18.87 3.32
C LEU A 51 35.21 18.29 2.35
N PHE A 52 35.37 18.49 1.05
CA PHE A 52 34.49 17.92 0.04
C PHE A 52 34.50 16.38 0.08
N ARG A 53 35.67 15.77 0.30
CA ARG A 53 35.77 14.32 0.45
C ARG A 53 35.03 13.82 1.69
N GLU A 54 35.10 14.54 2.79
CA GLU A 54 34.37 14.23 4.02
C GLU A 54 32.85 14.32 3.81
N GLU A 55 32.38 15.38 3.15
CA GLU A 55 30.97 15.55 2.79
C GLU A 55 30.47 14.41 1.88
N LEU A 56 31.25 14.01 0.87
CA LEU A 56 30.89 12.88 0.01
C LEU A 56 30.84 11.55 0.77
N ILE A 57 31.70 11.36 1.77
CA ILE A 57 31.65 10.18 2.63
C ILE A 57 30.39 10.21 3.50
N ALA A 58 30.04 11.37 4.07
CA ALA A 58 28.83 11.55 4.86
C ALA A 58 27.57 11.26 4.01
N ILE A 59 27.44 11.89 2.85
CA ILE A 59 26.30 11.67 1.92
C ILE A 59 26.21 10.20 1.50
N ARG A 60 27.35 9.54 1.23
CA ARG A 60 27.36 8.11 0.90
C ARG A 60 26.81 7.26 2.04
N ASN A 61 27.10 7.61 3.29
CA ASN A 61 26.60 6.89 4.45
C ASN A 61 25.11 7.16 4.66
N GLU A 62 24.67 8.41 4.54
CA GLU A 62 23.25 8.76 4.60
C GLU A 62 22.43 8.01 3.53
N ILE A 63 22.93 7.92 2.29
CA ILE A 63 22.27 7.14 1.23
C ILE A 63 22.16 5.65 1.59
N LYS A 64 23.16 5.09 2.28
CA LYS A 64 23.10 3.68 2.72
C LYS A 64 22.06 3.49 3.81
N GLU A 65 22.03 4.39 4.80
CA GLU A 65 21.05 4.37 5.89
C GLU A 65 19.64 4.52 5.33
N PHE A 66 19.41 5.50 4.46
CA PHE A 66 18.13 5.67 3.78
C PHE A 66 17.68 4.41 3.03
N ARG A 67 18.60 3.70 2.38
CA ARG A 67 18.26 2.43 1.68
C ARG A 67 17.86 1.32 2.65
N ILE A 68 18.44 1.28 3.85
CA ILE A 68 18.05 0.34 4.89
C ILE A 68 16.66 0.69 5.39
N GLU A 69 16.44 1.94 5.78
CA GLU A 69 15.13 2.42 6.25
C GLU A 69 14.03 2.20 5.21
N PHE A 70 14.31 2.45 3.93
CA PHE A 70 13.37 2.21 2.85
C PHE A 70 13.03 0.72 2.68
N SER A 71 14.02 -0.15 2.88
CA SER A 71 13.80 -1.60 2.89
C SER A 71 12.90 -2.03 4.04
N ASP A 72 13.12 -1.49 5.24
CA ASP A 72 12.33 -1.78 6.43
C ASP A 72 10.89 -1.25 6.30
N LEU A 73 10.73 -0.04 5.77
CA LEU A 73 9.42 0.53 5.45
C LEU A 73 8.65 -0.37 4.47
N ARG A 74 9.32 -0.85 3.42
CA ARG A 74 8.71 -1.77 2.46
C ARG A 74 8.25 -3.06 3.13
N ALA A 75 9.06 -3.64 4.01
CA ALA A 75 8.69 -4.84 4.76
C ALA A 75 7.48 -4.60 5.69
N ALA A 76 7.46 -3.45 6.38
CA ALA A 76 6.32 -3.06 7.22
C ALA A 76 5.04 -2.90 6.38
N MET A 77 5.12 -2.27 5.20
CA MET A 77 3.98 -2.14 4.29
C MET A 77 3.47 -3.50 3.79
N CYS A 78 4.36 -4.43 3.43
CA CYS A 78 3.96 -5.80 3.07
C CYS A 78 3.16 -6.47 4.20
N THR A 79 3.64 -6.35 5.44
CA THR A 79 2.98 -6.90 6.63
C THR A 79 1.59 -6.28 6.84
N VAL A 80 1.47 -4.95 6.66
CA VAL A 80 0.17 -4.27 6.75
C VAL A 80 -0.79 -4.76 5.67
N ASN A 81 -0.32 -4.93 4.45
CA ASN A 81 -1.14 -5.43 3.34
C ASN A 81 -1.67 -6.85 3.60
N GLU A 82 -0.82 -7.74 4.11
CA GLU A 82 -1.23 -9.11 4.51
C GLU A 82 -2.29 -9.09 5.61
N ARG A 83 -2.15 -8.19 6.58
CA ARG A 83 -3.13 -8.00 7.65
C ARG A 83 -4.46 -7.49 7.12
N ILE A 84 -4.45 -6.54 6.18
CA ILE A 84 -5.67 -6.03 5.54
C ILE A 84 -6.40 -7.16 4.82
N VAL A 85 -5.70 -7.94 3.97
CA VAL A 85 -6.30 -9.10 3.27
C VAL A 85 -6.90 -10.11 4.24
N THR A 86 -6.25 -10.33 5.39
CA THR A 86 -6.77 -11.23 6.43
C THR A 86 -8.04 -10.68 7.08
N ILE A 87 -8.11 -9.36 7.32
CA ILE A 87 -9.28 -8.70 7.88
C ILE A 87 -10.45 -8.76 6.89
N GLU A 88 -10.21 -8.46 5.62
CA GLU A 88 -11.22 -8.54 4.56
C GLU A 88 -11.85 -9.94 4.50
N LYS A 89 -11.03 -10.99 4.47
CA LYS A 89 -11.52 -12.38 4.49
C LYS A 89 -12.37 -12.70 5.73
N ARG A 90 -11.97 -12.19 6.90
CA ARG A 90 -12.74 -12.41 8.14
C ARG A 90 -14.07 -11.68 8.10
N MET A 91 -14.10 -10.48 7.54
CA MET A 91 -15.31 -9.69 7.34
C MET A 91 -16.27 -10.41 6.39
N ASP A 92 -15.79 -10.92 5.26
CA ASP A 92 -16.60 -11.70 4.31
C ASP A 92 -17.26 -12.92 4.96
N VAL A 93 -16.50 -13.64 5.82
CA VAL A 93 -17.03 -14.78 6.57
C VAL A 93 -18.10 -14.33 7.56
N MET A 94 -17.87 -13.24 8.29
CA MET A 94 -18.84 -12.70 9.25
C MET A 94 -20.13 -12.22 8.57
N GLU A 95 -20.03 -11.46 7.48
CA GLU A 95 -21.19 -11.00 6.71
C GLU A 95 -21.98 -12.17 6.12
N LYS A 96 -21.28 -13.22 5.67
CA LYS A 96 -21.95 -14.44 5.20
C LYS A 96 -22.68 -15.14 6.34
N GLN A 97 -22.05 -15.29 7.50
CA GLN A 97 -22.68 -15.89 8.67
C GLN A 97 -23.91 -15.12 9.14
N GLU A 98 -23.88 -13.79 9.10
CA GLU A 98 -25.04 -12.95 9.40
C GLU A 98 -26.18 -13.21 8.41
N ARG A 99 -25.90 -13.18 7.10
CA ARG A 99 -26.92 -13.49 6.07
C ARG A 99 -27.49 -14.90 6.18
N ASP A 100 -26.67 -15.88 6.57
CA ASP A 100 -27.11 -17.28 6.72
C ASP A 100 -28.08 -17.45 7.91
N LEU A 101 -28.16 -16.48 8.83
CA LEU A 101 -29.11 -16.48 9.95
C LEU A 101 -30.46 -15.82 9.59
N ASP A 102 -30.53 -15.05 8.50
CA ASP A 102 -31.76 -14.38 8.08
C ASP A 102 -32.69 -15.32 7.29
N LEU A 103 -33.95 -15.36 7.70
CA LEU A 103 -35.00 -16.14 7.03
C LEU A 103 -36.00 -15.22 6.33
N GLN A 104 -35.95 -15.19 5.01
CA GLN A 104 -36.93 -14.46 4.20
C GLN A 104 -38.12 -15.35 3.83
N VAL A 105 -39.32 -14.95 4.26
CA VAL A 105 -40.57 -15.61 3.87
C VAL A 105 -41.35 -14.72 2.93
N SER A 106 -41.50 -15.15 1.67
CA SER A 106 -42.29 -14.46 0.66
C SER A 106 -43.75 -14.94 0.64
N ASN A 107 -44.61 -14.22 -0.08
CA ASN A 107 -46.04 -14.54 -0.25
C ASN A 107 -46.85 -14.65 1.06
N VAL A 108 -46.43 -13.93 2.09
CA VAL A 108 -47.20 -13.85 3.33
C VAL A 108 -48.37 -12.88 3.14
N PRO A 109 -49.63 -13.32 3.25
CA PRO A 109 -50.78 -12.41 3.15
C PRO A 109 -50.77 -11.38 4.29
N GLY A 110 -51.06 -10.12 3.95
CA GLY A 110 -51.23 -9.05 4.93
C GLY A 110 -52.53 -9.26 5.70
N MET A 111 -52.44 -9.61 6.98
CA MET A 111 -53.59 -9.70 7.87
C MET A 111 -53.50 -8.57 8.91
N PRO A 112 -54.54 -7.72 9.05
CA PRO A 112 -54.52 -6.64 10.02
C PRO A 112 -54.46 -7.20 11.45
N GLY A 113 -53.66 -6.57 12.31
CA GLY A 113 -53.60 -6.88 13.75
C GLY A 113 -52.82 -8.12 14.15
N LYS A 114 -52.22 -8.88 13.22
CA LYS A 114 -51.37 -10.02 13.58
C LYS A 114 -49.91 -9.58 13.75
N SER A 115 -49.35 -9.86 14.93
CA SER A 115 -47.91 -9.69 15.19
C SER A 115 -47.09 -10.54 14.21
N PRO A 116 -46.07 -9.97 13.55
CA PRO A 116 -45.19 -10.71 12.64
C PRO A 116 -44.35 -11.75 13.38
N THR A 117 -43.97 -11.50 14.63
CA THR A 117 -43.23 -12.43 15.49
C THR A 117 -43.99 -13.74 15.72
N HIS A 118 -45.29 -13.66 16.02
CA HIS A 118 -46.11 -14.85 16.24
C HIS A 118 -46.24 -15.70 14.96
N LEU A 119 -46.30 -15.04 13.80
CA LEU A 119 -46.31 -15.74 12.52
C LEU A 119 -44.98 -16.44 12.23
N ALA A 120 -43.85 -15.80 12.51
CA ALA A 120 -42.53 -16.41 12.34
C ALA A 120 -42.36 -17.68 13.20
N ILE A 121 -42.78 -17.63 14.47
CA ILE A 121 -42.77 -18.79 15.37
C ILE A 121 -43.66 -19.91 14.80
N LEU A 122 -44.87 -19.59 14.35
CA LEU A 122 -45.79 -20.58 13.78
C LEU A 122 -45.22 -21.26 12.52
N ILE A 123 -44.54 -20.50 11.67
CA ILE A 123 -43.87 -21.05 10.48
C ILE A 123 -42.74 -21.99 10.91
N GLY A 124 -41.90 -21.58 11.87
CA GLY A 124 -40.84 -22.43 12.40
C GLY A 124 -41.36 -23.74 12.99
N VAL A 125 -42.42 -23.68 13.79
CA VAL A 125 -43.09 -24.88 14.33
C VAL A 125 -43.62 -25.78 13.22
N LYS A 126 -44.21 -25.20 12.16
CA LYS A 126 -44.68 -25.99 10.99
C LYS A 126 -43.53 -26.64 10.21
N LEU A 127 -42.33 -26.06 10.25
CA LEU A 127 -41.12 -26.65 9.67
C LEU A 127 -40.42 -27.64 10.61
N GLY A 128 -40.99 -27.91 11.79
CA GLY A 128 -40.44 -28.85 12.77
C GLY A 128 -39.41 -28.24 13.72
N LEU A 129 -39.26 -26.92 13.74
CA LEU A 129 -38.34 -26.22 14.64
C LEU A 129 -39.03 -25.91 15.98
N LYS A 130 -38.31 -26.10 17.08
CA LYS A 130 -38.76 -25.69 18.42
C LYS A 130 -38.32 -24.25 18.66
N LEU A 131 -39.10 -23.29 18.17
CA LEU A 131 -38.84 -21.86 18.35
C LEU A 131 -39.71 -21.28 19.48
N GLY A 132 -39.09 -20.50 20.36
CA GLY A 132 -39.75 -19.61 21.31
C GLY A 132 -39.53 -18.13 20.95
N GLU A 133 -40.16 -17.23 21.70
CA GLU A 133 -40.05 -15.78 21.47
C GLU A 133 -38.62 -15.25 21.63
N LYS A 134 -37.79 -15.90 22.46
CA LYS A 134 -36.39 -15.51 22.69
C LYS A 134 -35.45 -15.89 21.55
N ASP A 135 -35.87 -16.83 20.69
CA ASP A 135 -35.07 -17.30 19.56
C ASP A 135 -35.21 -16.38 18.34
N VAL A 136 -36.13 -15.41 18.42
CA VAL A 136 -36.44 -14.48 17.35
C VAL A 136 -35.83 -13.12 17.69
N VAL A 137 -34.76 -12.76 16.96
CA VAL A 137 -34.02 -11.51 17.20
C VAL A 137 -34.80 -10.30 16.68
N ASN A 138 -35.25 -10.35 15.43
CA ASN A 138 -36.07 -9.32 14.81
C ASN A 138 -36.99 -9.94 13.76
N VAL A 139 -38.21 -9.41 13.63
CA VAL A 139 -39.11 -9.77 12.53
C VAL A 139 -39.75 -8.51 12.00
N GLU A 140 -39.41 -8.19 10.77
CA GLU A 140 -39.98 -7.08 10.05
C GLU A 140 -40.74 -7.58 8.83
N ARG A 141 -41.88 -6.94 8.53
CA ARG A 141 -42.55 -7.11 7.24
C ARG A 141 -41.97 -6.09 6.28
N VAL A 142 -41.22 -6.57 5.29
CA VAL A 142 -40.70 -5.73 4.21
C VAL A 142 -41.75 -5.67 3.09
N ASP A 143 -42.47 -4.56 3.00
CA ASP A 143 -43.44 -4.34 1.93
C ASP A 143 -42.71 -4.00 0.62
N VAL A 144 -42.68 -4.96 -0.32
CA VAL A 144 -42.18 -4.71 -1.68
C VAL A 144 -43.26 -3.99 -2.49
N GLY A 145 -43.34 -2.67 -2.35
CA GLY A 145 -44.06 -1.80 -3.27
C GLY A 145 -45.59 -1.77 -3.09
N MET A 146 -46.06 -0.60 -2.67
CA MET A 146 -47.44 -0.14 -2.69
C MET A 146 -48.22 -0.59 -3.95
N ARG A 147 -49.18 -1.51 -3.79
CA ARG A 147 -50.36 -1.58 -4.68
C ARG A 147 -51.63 -1.67 -3.86
N ARG A 148 -52.06 -0.51 -3.34
CA ARG A 148 -53.47 -0.30 -2.98
C ARG A 148 -54.28 -0.33 -4.28
N ARG A 149 -54.71 -1.51 -4.74
CA ARG A 149 -55.81 -1.61 -5.70
C ARG A 149 -57.10 -1.36 -4.93
N VAL A 150 -57.53 -0.11 -4.88
CA VAL A 150 -58.91 0.23 -4.51
C VAL A 150 -59.80 -0.39 -5.59
N ARG A 151 -60.41 -1.53 -5.28
CA ARG A 151 -61.55 -2.01 -6.07
C ARG A 151 -62.74 -1.19 -5.62
N ARG A 152 -63.08 -0.12 -6.35
CA ARG A 152 -64.45 0.40 -6.33
C ARG A 152 -65.31 -0.69 -6.95
N ALA A 153 -66.15 -1.30 -6.11
CA ALA A 153 -67.29 -2.05 -6.58
C ALA A 153 -68.34 -1.01 -6.95
N ASP A 154 -68.41 -0.65 -8.22
CA ASP A 154 -69.59 0.05 -8.73
C ASP A 154 -70.48 -1.03 -9.37
N HIS A 155 -71.65 -1.12 -8.76
CA HIS A 155 -72.80 -1.92 -9.13
C HIS A 155 -73.25 -1.60 -10.57
N ASP A 156 -73.22 -2.60 -11.44
CA ASP A 156 -74.13 -2.69 -12.58
C ASP A 156 -75.26 -3.69 -12.25
N LEU A 157 -76.46 -3.42 -12.78
CA LEU A 157 -77.76 -4.11 -12.63
C LEU A 157 -78.55 -3.56 -11.41
N LEU A 158 -79.61 -2.75 -11.58
CA LEU A 158 -80.71 -2.75 -12.56
C LEU A 158 -81.27 -1.33 -12.77
#